data_AF-A0A9R1XHZ3-F1
#
_entry.id   AF-A0A9R1XHZ3-F1
#
_cell.length_a   1.000
_cell.length_b   1.000
_cell.length_c   1.000
_cell.angle_alpha   90.00
_cell.angle_beta   90.00
_cell.angle_gamma   90.00
#
_symmetry.space_group_name_H-M   'P 1'
#
loop_
_entity.id
_entity.type
_entity.pdbx_description
1 polymer ?
#
loop_
_entity_poly.entity_id
_entity_poly.type
_entity_poly.pdbx_seq_one_letter_code
_entity_poly.pdbx_strand_id
1 'polypeptide(L)'
;MNSLHIEYDPRVINFRQLLEVFWSSHDSRQVFGQGPDVGNQYRSIIFVMELRSLDLAVVRKEREQTKSWGSIVTTQIQQLENFYPAKHEHHKFELKRNPFLLQMIGNLVEEELEKSRLAAKLNGYAAELSPPRIQTRIDGKLNEIIRKGWPILTQV
;
A
#
# COMPACT_ATOMS: atom_id res chain seq x y z
N MET A 1 7.03 7.60 12.90
CA MET A 1 7.38 6.37 12.18
C MET A 1 6.33 6.17 11.11
N ASN A 2 6.72 6.01 9.85
CA ASN A 2 5.74 5.83 8.78
C ASN A 2 5.46 4.33 8.63
N SER A 3 4.21 3.93 8.73
CA SER A 3 3.80 2.53 8.68
C SER A 3 2.42 2.39 8.06
N LEU A 4 2.15 1.22 7.49
CA LEU A 4 0.87 0.88 6.88
C LEU A 4 0.27 -0.32 7.62
N HIS A 5 -1.00 -0.20 8.02
CA HIS A 5 -1.77 -1.33 8.50
C HIS A 5 -2.55 -1.95 7.33
N ILE A 6 -2.44 -3.27 7.16
CA ILE A 6 -3.02 -4.00 6.03
C ILE A 6 -4.02 -5.02 6.57
N GLU A 7 -5.30 -4.80 6.25
CA GLU A 7 -6.34 -5.82 6.38
C GLU A 7 -6.43 -6.63 5.08
N TYR A 8 -6.38 -7.95 5.19
CA TYR A 8 -6.38 -8.84 4.04
C TYR A 8 -7.18 -10.12 4.32
N ASP A 9 -7.68 -10.76 3.25
CA ASP A 9 -8.35 -12.05 3.34
C ASP A 9 -7.34 -13.18 3.07
N PRO A 10 -7.02 -14.04 4.06
CA PRO A 10 -6.04 -15.12 3.90
C PRO A 10 -6.43 -16.17 2.86
N ARG A 11 -7.71 -16.21 2.44
CA ARG A 11 -8.19 -17.08 1.36
C ARG A 11 -7.80 -16.57 -0.03
N VAL A 12 -7.48 -15.29 -0.14
CA VAL A 12 -7.11 -14.61 -1.40
C VAL A 12 -5.61 -14.38 -1.48
N ILE A 13 -5.00 -13.90 -0.39
CA ILE A 13 -3.56 -13.65 -0.29
C ILE A 13 -3.09 -14.02 1.11
N ASN A 14 -2.03 -14.81 1.22
CA ASN A 14 -1.51 -15.21 2.53
C ASN A 14 -0.39 -14.27 3.01
N PHE A 15 -0.10 -14.31 4.32
CA PHE A 15 0.93 -13.46 4.94
C PHE A 15 2.30 -13.58 4.26
N ARG A 16 2.66 -14.77 3.79
CA ARG A 16 3.95 -15.01 3.12
C ARG A 16 4.06 -14.26 1.79
N GLN A 17 2.96 -14.13 1.05
CA GLN A 17 2.90 -13.33 -0.17
C GLN A 17 2.98 -11.84 0.14
N LEU A 18 2.36 -11.37 1.23
CA LEU A 18 2.50 -9.98 1.68
C LEU A 18 3.95 -9.64 2.03
N LEU A 19 4.65 -10.55 2.70
CA LEU A 19 6.07 -10.42 2.99
C LEU A 19 6.93 -10.35 1.72
N GLU A 20 6.60 -11.15 0.70
CA GLU A 20 7.27 -11.10 -0.61
C GLU A 20 7.05 -9.75 -1.29
N VAL A 21 5.83 -9.22 -1.27
CA VAL A 21 5.51 -7.88 -1.77
C VAL A 21 6.30 -6.82 -1.00
N PHE A 22 6.33 -6.91 0.34
CA PHE A 22 7.07 -5.97 1.20
C PHE A 22 8.54 -5.86 0.78
N TRP A 23 9.29 -6.96 0.72
CA TRP A 23 10.71 -6.91 0.33
C TRP A 23 10.94 -6.54 -1.14
N SER A 24 9.97 -6.78 -2.02
CA SER A 24 10.05 -6.32 -3.42
C SER A 24 9.77 -4.81 -3.59
N SER A 25 9.21 -4.14 -2.57
CA SER A 25 8.75 -2.76 -2.69
C SER A 25 9.82 -1.71 -2.34
N HIS A 26 10.93 -2.09 -1.71
CA HIS A 26 11.95 -1.16 -1.23
C HIS A 26 13.32 -1.84 -1.07
N ASP A 27 14.39 -1.07 -0.86
CA ASP A 27 15.71 -1.62 -0.60
C ASP A 27 15.87 -1.93 0.90
N SER A 28 15.66 -3.20 1.25
CA SER A 28 15.74 -3.68 2.64
C SER A 28 17.14 -3.69 3.26
N ARG A 29 18.16 -3.24 2.52
CA ARG A 29 19.55 -3.11 2.99
C ARG A 29 19.86 -1.70 3.49
N GLN A 30 19.00 -0.72 3.19
CA GLN A 30 19.19 0.66 3.62
C GLN A 30 18.80 0.81 5.10
N VAL A 31 19.72 1.38 5.90
CA VAL A 31 19.61 1.39 7.37
C VAL A 31 18.85 2.60 7.89
N PHE A 32 19.10 3.78 7.34
CA PHE A 32 18.60 5.07 7.85
C PHE A 32 17.70 5.80 6.86
N GLY A 33 17.01 5.06 6.00
CA GLY A 33 16.14 5.65 4.98
C GLY A 33 15.73 4.68 3.90
N GLN A 34 14.97 5.22 2.93
CA GLN A 34 14.64 4.57 1.66
C GLN A 34 14.81 5.58 0.53
N GLY A 35 15.80 5.38 -0.34
CA GLY A 35 16.12 6.28 -1.44
C GLY A 35 16.41 7.70 -0.95
N PRO A 36 15.68 8.74 -1.42
CA PRO A 36 15.85 10.12 -0.98
C PRO A 36 15.33 10.39 0.45
N ASP A 37 14.50 9.49 1.00
CA ASP A 37 13.85 9.68 2.30
C ASP A 37 14.78 9.23 3.43
N VAL A 38 15.41 10.20 4.10
CA VAL A 38 16.37 9.96 5.19
C VAL A 38 15.72 10.19 6.55
N GLY A 39 15.97 9.28 7.49
CA GLY A 39 15.54 9.40 8.88
C GLY A 39 14.97 8.10 9.44
N ASN A 40 14.95 8.01 10.76
CA ASN A 40 14.49 6.81 11.48
C ASN A 40 13.03 6.45 11.15
N GLN A 41 12.20 7.43 10.74
CA GLN A 41 10.81 7.20 10.34
C GLN A 41 10.64 6.40 9.03
N TYR A 42 11.71 6.24 8.24
CA TYR A 42 11.70 5.55 6.94
C TYR A 42 12.44 4.20 6.95
N ARG A 43 12.85 3.70 8.12
CA ARG A 43 13.54 2.41 8.21
C ARG A 43 12.60 1.25 7.85
N SER A 44 13.18 0.16 7.34
CA SER A 44 12.44 -1.07 7.07
C SER A 44 12.06 -1.79 8.37
N ILE A 45 10.77 -1.99 8.61
CA ILE A 45 10.24 -2.73 9.77
C ILE A 45 8.97 -3.50 9.41
N ILE A 46 8.79 -4.66 10.04
CA ILE A 46 7.56 -5.46 10.00
C ILE A 46 7.04 -5.57 11.43
N PHE A 47 5.79 -5.15 11.64
CA PHE A 47 5.06 -5.38 12.88
C PHE A 47 4.11 -6.56 12.71
N VAL A 48 4.09 -7.48 13.67
CA VAL A 48 3.19 -8.65 13.67
C VAL A 48 2.31 -8.67 14.91
N MET A 49 1.06 -9.09 14.79
CA MET A 49 0.14 -9.17 15.93
C MET A 49 0.28 -10.49 16.72
N GLU A 50 0.64 -11.59 16.04
CA GLU A 50 0.68 -12.93 16.60
C GLU A 50 2.08 -13.54 16.53
N LEU A 51 2.46 -14.36 17.52
CA LEU A 51 3.76 -15.04 17.58
C LEU A 51 4.03 -15.93 16.37
N ARG A 52 3.03 -16.65 15.86
CA ARG A 52 3.20 -17.50 14.67
C ARG A 52 3.61 -16.69 13.42
N SER A 53 3.13 -15.45 13.33
CA SER A 53 3.50 -14.54 12.24
C SER A 53 4.92 -14.00 12.41
N LEU A 54 5.40 -13.87 13.65
CA LEU A 54 6.78 -13.49 13.98
C LEU A 54 7.77 -14.52 13.42
N ASP A 55 7.59 -15.80 13.77
CA ASP A 55 8.48 -16.88 13.31
C ASP A 55 8.52 -16.97 11.79
N LEU A 56 7.35 -16.85 11.15
CA LEU A 56 7.26 -16.86 9.70
C LEU A 56 7.99 -15.65 9.08
N ALA A 57 7.86 -14.45 9.65
CA ALA A 57 8.56 -13.26 9.16
C ALA A 57 10.08 -13.41 9.31
N VAL A 58 10.57 -13.96 10.42
CA VAL A 58 12.00 -14.23 10.65
C VAL A 58 12.55 -15.21 9.62
N VAL A 59 11.91 -16.36 9.44
CA VAL A 59 12.31 -17.36 8.44
C VAL A 59 12.30 -16.76 7.02
N ARG A 60 11.34 -15.88 6.72
CA ARG A 60 11.31 -15.21 5.41
C ARG A 60 12.39 -14.15 5.25
N LYS A 61 12.76 -13.43 6.31
CA LYS A 61 13.88 -12.49 6.29
C LYS A 61 15.20 -13.23 6.02
N GLU A 62 15.40 -14.41 6.59
CA GLU A 62 16.58 -15.23 6.30
C GLU A 62 16.66 -15.62 4.82
N ARG A 63 15.53 -15.98 4.22
CA ARG A 63 15.48 -16.23 2.77
C ARG A 63 15.82 -14.97 1.97
N GLU A 64 15.34 -13.80 2.38
CA GLU A 64 15.69 -12.55 1.70
C GLU A 64 17.17 -12.21 1.85
N GLN A 65 17.76 -12.51 3.01
CA GLN A 65 19.19 -12.37 3.27
C GLN A 65 20.03 -13.23 2.31
N THR A 66 19.59 -14.44 1.96
CA THR A 66 20.31 -15.29 0.99
C THR A 66 20.37 -14.70 -0.43
N LYS A 67 19.39 -13.85 -0.80
CA LYS A 67 19.36 -13.17 -2.11
C LYS A 67 20.25 -11.93 -2.16
N SER A 68 20.66 -11.41 -1.01
CA SER A 68 21.30 -10.09 -0.89
C SER A 68 22.83 -10.10 -1.12
N TRP A 69 23.41 -11.23 -1.59
CA TRP A 69 24.80 -11.42 -2.02
C TRP A 69 25.86 -10.59 -1.26
N GLY A 70 25.89 -10.71 0.07
CA GLY A 70 26.90 -10.06 0.93
C GLY A 70 26.47 -8.73 1.55
N SER A 71 25.30 -8.20 1.20
CA SER A 71 24.67 -7.08 1.91
C SER A 71 23.72 -7.58 3.00
N ILE A 72 23.63 -6.87 4.12
CA ILE A 72 22.78 -7.24 5.26
C ILE A 72 21.37 -6.69 5.05
N VAL A 73 20.35 -7.54 5.22
CA VAL A 73 18.94 -7.14 5.30
C VAL A 73 18.67 -6.57 6.69
N THR A 74 18.40 -5.26 6.74
CA THR A 74 18.26 -4.50 7.98
C THR A 74 16.83 -4.43 8.51
N THR A 75 15.86 -5.03 7.80
CA THR A 75 14.45 -5.09 8.22
C THR A 75 14.31 -5.55 9.68
N GLN A 76 13.71 -4.70 10.51
CA GLN A 76 13.36 -5.05 11.88
C GLN A 76 12.05 -5.86 11.89
N ILE A 77 11.91 -6.82 12.80
CA ILE A 77 10.68 -7.59 12.97
C ILE A 77 10.32 -7.55 14.45
N GLN A 78 9.14 -7.04 14.78
CA GLN A 78 8.70 -6.81 16.16
C GLN A 78 7.22 -7.13 16.31
N GLN A 79 6.80 -7.47 17.53
CA GLN A 79 5.38 -7.54 17.85
C GLN A 79 4.78 -6.13 17.85
N LEU A 80 3.57 -5.99 17.32
CA LEU A 80 2.82 -4.73 17.37
C LEU A 80 2.32 -4.50 18.79
N GLU A 81 2.75 -3.40 19.41
CA GLU A 81 2.19 -2.92 20.67
C GLU A 81 1.00 -2.01 20.37
N ASN A 82 1.28 -0.84 19.81
CA ASN A 82 0.29 0.18 19.48
C ASN A 82 0.42 0.62 18.02
N PHE A 83 -0.71 0.92 17.38
CA PHE A 83 -0.76 1.55 16.06
C PHE A 83 -1.50 2.88 16.15
N TYR A 84 -0.86 3.95 15.70
CA TYR A 84 -1.43 5.29 15.68
C TYR A 84 -1.72 5.68 14.22
N PRO A 85 -3.01 5.83 13.83
CA PRO A 85 -3.36 6.25 12.49
C PRO A 85 -2.73 7.59 12.11
N ALA A 86 -2.36 7.73 10.84
CA ALA A 86 -1.90 8.99 10.30
C ALA A 86 -3.07 9.98 10.15
N LYS A 87 -2.75 11.26 9.91
CA LYS A 87 -3.77 12.25 9.53
C LYS A 87 -4.46 11.84 8.23
N HIS A 88 -5.75 12.16 8.12
CA HIS A 88 -6.60 11.86 6.97
C HIS A 88 -5.96 12.24 5.62
N GLU A 89 -5.23 13.36 5.54
CA GLU A 89 -4.53 13.81 4.33
C GLU A 89 -3.55 12.80 3.74
N HIS A 90 -3.01 11.88 4.55
CA HIS A 90 -2.10 10.83 4.09
C HIS A 90 -2.83 9.58 3.58
N HIS A 91 -4.12 9.45 3.85
CA HIS A 91 -4.91 8.31 3.41
C HIS A 91 -5.38 8.49 1.96
N LYS A 92 -5.24 7.43 1.15
CA LYS A 92 -5.63 7.42 -0.28
C LYS A 92 -5.04 8.62 -1.05
N PHE A 93 -3.79 8.97 -0.73
CA PHE A 93 -3.12 10.19 -1.18
C PHE A 93 -3.18 10.42 -2.69
N GLU A 94 -2.86 9.41 -3.51
CA GLU A 94 -2.88 9.55 -4.98
C GLU A 94 -4.30 9.67 -5.54
N LEU A 95 -5.26 8.95 -4.95
CA LEU A 95 -6.67 9.10 -5.32
C LEU A 95 -7.19 10.51 -5.00
N LYS A 96 -6.82 11.08 -3.84
CA LYS A 96 -7.25 12.42 -3.43
C LYS A 96 -6.74 13.52 -4.36
N ARG A 97 -5.62 13.29 -5.03
CA ARG A 97 -5.03 14.18 -6.03
C ARG A 97 -5.65 14.03 -7.42
N ASN A 98 -6.62 13.13 -7.57
CA ASN A 98 -7.36 12.91 -8.81
C ASN A 98 -8.86 13.22 -8.60
N PRO A 99 -9.29 14.49 -8.77
CA PRO A 99 -10.68 14.90 -8.56
C PRO A 99 -11.69 14.12 -9.41
N PHE A 100 -11.30 13.75 -10.63
CA PHE A 100 -12.15 12.96 -11.52
C PHE A 100 -12.47 11.60 -10.92
N LEU A 101 -11.47 10.86 -10.45
CA LEU A 101 -11.68 9.54 -9.84
C LEU A 101 -12.47 9.62 -8.52
N LEU A 102 -12.27 10.66 -7.71
CA LEU A 102 -13.08 10.91 -6.52
C LEU A 102 -14.57 11.10 -6.87
N GLN A 103 -14.85 11.89 -7.90
CA GLN A 103 -16.21 12.11 -8.35
C GLN A 103 -16.85 10.80 -8.85
N MET A 104 -16.09 9.95 -9.54
CA MET A 104 -16.57 8.65 -10.04
C MET A 104 -16.95 7.65 -8.94
N ILE A 105 -16.45 7.84 -7.72
CA ILE A 105 -16.86 7.05 -6.55
C ILE A 105 -17.84 7.78 -5.64
N GLY A 106 -18.40 8.89 -6.10
CA GLY A 106 -19.45 9.63 -5.40
C GLY A 106 -18.94 10.60 -4.33
N ASN A 107 -17.67 11.01 -4.37
CA ASN A 107 -17.06 11.91 -3.38
C ASN A 107 -17.34 11.44 -1.95
N LEU A 108 -16.98 10.18 -1.67
CA LEU A 108 -17.16 9.56 -0.35
C LEU A 108 -16.64 10.48 0.76
N VAL A 109 -17.37 10.53 1.87
CA VAL A 109 -16.89 11.22 3.07
C VAL A 109 -15.62 10.53 3.58
N GLU A 110 -14.80 11.28 4.31
CA GLU A 110 -13.43 10.85 4.67
C GLU A 110 -13.39 9.46 5.34
N GLU A 111 -14.27 9.21 6.31
CA GLU A 111 -14.35 7.93 7.01
C GLU A 111 -14.67 6.74 6.09
N GLU A 112 -15.50 6.96 5.07
CA GLU A 112 -15.88 5.94 4.08
C GLU A 112 -14.75 5.73 3.06
N LEU A 113 -14.13 6.82 2.61
CA LEU A 113 -13.00 6.80 1.67
C LEU A 113 -11.83 5.98 2.23
N GLU A 114 -11.55 6.13 3.52
CA GLU A 114 -10.47 5.44 4.21
C GLU A 114 -10.66 3.92 4.25
N LYS A 115 -11.87 3.48 4.58
CA LYS A 115 -12.22 2.05 4.72
C LYS A 115 -12.55 1.39 3.39
N SER A 116 -12.76 2.18 2.33
CA SER A 116 -13.19 1.67 1.03
C SER A 116 -12.10 0.86 0.31
N ARG A 117 -12.40 -0.42 0.06
CA ARG A 117 -11.59 -1.31 -0.81
C ARG A 117 -11.51 -0.78 -2.24
N LEU A 118 -12.59 -0.16 -2.73
CA LEU A 118 -12.61 0.47 -4.04
C LEU A 118 -11.66 1.66 -4.07
N ALA A 119 -11.68 2.51 -3.04
CA ALA A 119 -10.74 3.63 -2.93
C ALA A 119 -9.29 3.16 -2.85
N ALA A 120 -8.99 2.07 -2.12
CA ALA A 120 -7.65 1.49 -2.09
C ALA A 120 -7.18 1.05 -3.49
N LYS A 121 -8.08 0.41 -4.25
CA LYS A 121 -7.80 -0.02 -5.63
C LYS A 121 -7.60 1.17 -6.56
N LEU A 122 -8.45 2.19 -6.48
CA LEU A 122 -8.32 3.39 -7.31
C LEU A 122 -7.10 4.24 -6.92
N ASN A 123 -6.69 4.25 -5.65
CA ASN A 123 -5.43 4.85 -5.23
C ASN A 123 -4.24 4.16 -5.89
N GLY A 124 -4.22 2.82 -5.92
CA GLY A 124 -3.19 2.08 -6.65
C GLY A 124 -3.24 2.27 -8.17
N TYR A 125 -4.41 2.54 -8.74
CA TYR A 125 -4.56 2.90 -10.16
C TYR A 125 -4.04 4.31 -10.44
N ALA A 126 -4.41 5.31 -9.62
CA ALA A 126 -3.93 6.69 -9.72
C ALA A 126 -2.41 6.80 -9.53
N ALA A 127 -1.83 5.91 -8.72
CA ALA A 127 -0.39 5.77 -8.52
C ALA A 127 0.33 5.05 -9.68
N GLU A 128 -0.39 4.56 -10.70
CA GLU A 128 0.15 3.74 -11.80
C GLU A 128 0.76 2.39 -11.37
N LEU A 129 0.42 1.92 -10.16
CA LEU A 129 0.94 0.67 -9.57
C LEU A 129 0.00 -0.54 -9.76
N SER A 130 -1.15 -0.34 -10.41
CA SER A 130 -2.10 -1.43 -10.68
C SER A 130 -1.56 -2.41 -11.74
N PRO A 131 -1.82 -3.73 -11.64
CA PRO A 131 -1.47 -4.66 -12.72
C PRO A 131 -2.14 -4.29 -14.05
N PRO A 132 -1.51 -4.56 -15.22
CA PRO A 132 -2.06 -4.15 -16.53
C PRO A 132 -3.51 -4.59 -16.76
N ARG A 133 -3.85 -5.84 -16.42
CA ARG A 133 -5.23 -6.34 -16.53
C ARG A 133 -6.24 -5.55 -15.70
N ILE A 134 -5.82 -5.03 -14.55
CA ILE A 134 -6.65 -4.21 -13.67
C ILE A 134 -6.78 -2.80 -14.23
N GLN A 135 -5.69 -2.21 -14.75
CA GLN A 135 -5.72 -0.91 -15.42
C GLN A 135 -6.71 -0.93 -16.58
N THR A 136 -6.57 -1.86 -17.53
CA THR A 136 -7.46 -1.97 -18.71
C THR A 136 -8.93 -2.10 -18.31
N ARG A 137 -9.24 -2.83 -17.23
CA ARG A 137 -10.61 -2.97 -16.74
C ARG A 137 -11.15 -1.68 -16.13
N ILE A 138 -10.31 -0.89 -15.44
CA ILE A 138 -10.70 0.42 -14.90
C ILE A 138 -10.90 1.40 -16.07
N ASP A 139 -9.95 1.45 -17.01
CA ASP A 139 -10.03 2.32 -18.20
C ASP A 139 -11.31 2.06 -19.00
N GLY A 140 -11.64 0.79 -19.24
CA GLY A 140 -12.87 0.42 -19.94
C GLY A 140 -14.13 0.94 -19.26
N LYS A 141 -14.19 0.91 -17.92
CA LYS A 141 -15.32 1.46 -17.16
C LYS A 141 -15.37 2.98 -17.20
N LEU A 142 -14.22 3.64 -17.06
CA LEU A 142 -14.15 5.10 -17.13
C LEU A 142 -14.58 5.60 -18.52
N ASN A 143 -14.09 4.97 -19.59
CA ASN A 143 -14.48 5.28 -20.96
C ASN A 143 -15.98 5.07 -21.20
N GLU A 144 -16.57 4.03 -20.61
CA GLU A 144 -18.02 3.81 -20.69
C GLU A 144 -18.81 4.93 -20.00
N ILE A 145 -18.36 5.38 -18.83
CA ILE A 145 -19.00 6.47 -18.07
C ILE A 145 -18.90 7.79 -18.84
N ILE A 146 -17.72 8.11 -19.36
CA ILE A 146 -17.49 9.32 -20.16
C ILE A 146 -18.39 9.31 -21.40
N ARG A 147 -18.46 8.18 -22.11
CA ARG A 147 -19.31 8.02 -23.30
C ARG A 147 -20.81 8.18 -22.99
N LYS A 148 -21.24 7.80 -21.79
CA LYS A 148 -22.63 7.97 -21.33
C LYS A 148 -22.97 9.41 -20.92
N GLY A 149 -21.99 10.32 -20.94
CA GLY A 149 -22.21 11.74 -20.67
C GLY A 149 -22.52 12.04 -19.21
N TRP A 150 -21.98 11.24 -18.27
CA TRP A 150 -22.17 11.53 -16.84
C TRP A 150 -21.58 12.91 -16.53
N PRO A 151 -22.32 13.82 -15.87
CA PRO A 151 -21.83 15.16 -15.58
C PRO A 151 -20.56 15.09 -14.71
N ILE A 152 -19.42 15.42 -15.32
CA ILE A 152 -18.15 15.61 -14.61
C ILE A 152 -18.13 17.05 -14.13
N LEU A 153 -18.06 17.24 -12.81
CA LEU A 153 -17.94 18.56 -12.20
C LEU A 153 -16.49 19.00 -12.40
N THR A 154 -16.25 19.80 -13.43
CA THR A 154 -14.98 20.53 -13.54
C THR A 154 -14.96 21.57 -12.42
N GLN A 155 -13.99 21.47 -11.51
CA GLN A 155 -13.75 22.55 -10.55
C GLN A 155 -13.48 23.83 -11.34
N VAL A 156 -14.30 24.86 -11.12
CA VAL A 156 -14.06 26.24 -11.56
C VAL A 156 -13.17 26.91 -10.53
#